data_AF-A0A919BXT4-F1
#
_entry.id   AF-A0A919BXT4-F1
#
_cell.length_a   1.000
_cell.length_b   1.000
_cell.length_c   1.000
_cell.angle_alpha   90.00
_cell.angle_beta   90.00
_cell.angle_gamma   90.00
#
_symmetry.space_group_name_H-M   'P 1'
#
loop_
_entity.id
_entity.type
_entity.pdbx_description
1 polymer ?
#
loop_
_entity_poly.entity_id
_entity_poly.type
_entity_poly.pdbx_seq_one_letter_code
_entity_poly.pdbx_strand_id
1 'polypeptide(L)'
;MPYDDSGWRNFGRLGANRSPENVRGGQALGAAMEEALSRQIREGGIRSPVTTNRGLNARLNYLDSDAGRQAMTDAGIDVTPRTMKKWFDGTQQPLPANKEKIDTAYWNLRAERFLNNLGAFKQHLNNRGRGTSIEIHPINQDLVDPEGRRQNLMGEQAHRFLPNVRYIWDDAVDAMREGDSEKLEEIWDDVIADLDSDWGAYTYVSYVGLGA
;
A
#
# COMPACT_ATOMS: atom_id res chain seq x y z
N MET A 1 -21.24 -3.14 21.37
CA MET A 1 -22.68 -3.14 21.03
C MET A 1 -22.80 -3.69 19.63
N PRO A 2 -23.80 -4.51 19.27
CA PRO A 2 -23.94 -4.93 17.88
C PRO A 2 -24.50 -3.74 17.09
N TYR A 3 -23.71 -3.17 16.18
CA TYR A 3 -24.20 -2.19 15.21
C TYR A 3 -25.16 -2.91 14.26
N ASP A 4 -26.45 -2.77 14.56
CA ASP A 4 -27.61 -3.24 13.80
C ASP A 4 -27.72 -2.52 12.44
N ASP A 5 -27.26 -3.20 11.38
CA ASP A 5 -27.94 -3.51 10.10
C ASP A 5 -28.77 -2.45 9.32
N SER A 6 -28.74 -1.16 9.70
CA SER A 6 -29.63 -0.13 9.13
C SER A 6 -28.95 0.87 8.17
N GLY A 7 -27.63 1.09 8.28
CA GLY A 7 -26.84 1.88 7.33
C GLY A 7 -26.47 1.10 6.07
N TRP A 8 -26.03 -0.14 6.27
CA TRP A 8 -25.49 -1.06 5.26
C TRP A 8 -26.50 -1.49 4.20
N ARG A 9 -27.76 -1.76 4.59
CA ARG A 9 -28.82 -2.23 3.66
C ARG A 9 -29.28 -1.18 2.64
N ASN A 10 -29.04 0.10 2.90
CA ASN A 10 -29.50 1.18 2.02
C ASN A 10 -28.46 1.63 1.00
N PHE A 11 -27.19 1.28 1.16
CA PHE A 11 -26.11 1.67 0.24
C PHE A 11 -26.41 1.24 -1.21
N GLY A 12 -26.85 0.00 -1.42
CA GLY A 12 -27.25 -0.47 -2.75
C GLY A 12 -28.64 -0.03 -3.20
N ARG A 13 -29.51 0.42 -2.29
CA ARG A 13 -30.93 0.68 -2.57
C ARG A 13 -31.14 1.93 -3.43
N LEU A 14 -30.31 2.94 -3.23
CA LEU A 14 -30.41 4.25 -3.90
C LEU A 14 -29.26 4.46 -4.90
N GLY A 15 -28.60 3.39 -5.33
CA GLY A 15 -27.59 3.44 -6.39
C GLY A 15 -26.17 3.82 -5.97
N ALA A 16 -25.86 3.97 -4.69
CA ALA A 16 -24.50 4.29 -4.25
C ALA A 16 -23.48 3.18 -4.57
N ASN A 17 -23.94 1.93 -4.72
CA ASN A 17 -23.13 0.80 -5.20
C ASN A 17 -22.93 0.74 -6.72
N ARG A 18 -23.52 1.66 -7.50
CA ARG A 18 -23.35 1.69 -8.97
C ARG A 18 -21.97 2.19 -9.39
N SER A 19 -21.30 2.96 -8.52
CA SER A 19 -19.90 3.30 -8.73
C SER A 19 -19.01 2.16 -8.25
N PRO A 20 -18.12 1.60 -9.11
CA PRO A 20 -17.12 0.63 -8.65
C PRO A 20 -16.09 1.26 -7.71
N GLU A 21 -15.97 2.59 -7.71
CA GLU A 21 -15.07 3.33 -6.82
C GLU A 21 -15.59 3.39 -5.39
N ASN A 22 -16.92 3.30 -5.19
CA ASN A 22 -17.49 3.38 -3.86
C ASN A 22 -17.32 2.03 -3.15
N VAL A 23 -16.40 2.00 -2.20
CA VAL A 23 -16.05 0.81 -1.42
C VAL A 23 -16.24 1.07 0.07
N ARG A 24 -16.18 0.01 0.88
CA ARG A 24 -16.14 0.20 2.33
C ARG A 24 -14.83 0.88 2.75
N GLY A 25 -14.88 1.67 3.80
CA GLY A 25 -13.72 2.46 4.20
C GLY A 25 -12.53 1.65 4.71
N GLY A 26 -12.75 0.53 5.41
CA GLY A 26 -11.66 -0.38 5.79
C GLY A 26 -10.97 -1.00 4.56
N GLN A 27 -11.75 -1.36 3.54
CA GLN A 27 -11.20 -1.78 2.24
C GLN A 27 -10.37 -0.67 1.58
N ALA A 28 -10.86 0.58 1.55
CA ALA A 28 -10.11 1.70 1.00
C ALA A 28 -8.83 2.00 1.79
N LEU A 29 -8.87 1.90 3.13
CA LEU A 29 -7.71 2.04 4.00
C LEU A 29 -6.66 0.96 3.71
N GLY A 30 -7.08 -0.29 3.54
CA GLY A 30 -6.20 -1.39 3.11
C GLY A 30 -5.50 -1.09 1.79
N ALA A 31 -6.27 -0.69 0.77
CA ALA A 31 -5.71 -0.32 -0.54
C ALA A 31 -4.73 0.87 -0.45
N ALA A 32 -5.04 1.88 0.36
CA ALA A 32 -4.16 3.03 0.57
C ALA A 32 -2.84 2.64 1.26
N MET A 33 -2.88 1.69 2.20
CA MET A 33 -1.68 1.13 2.83
C MET A 33 -0.85 0.28 1.85
N GLU A 34 -1.48 -0.52 1.00
CA GLU A 34 -0.77 -1.27 -0.06
C GLU A 34 -0.06 -0.33 -1.05
N GLU A 35 -0.71 0.77 -1.43
CA GLU A 35 -0.12 1.82 -2.27
C GLU A 35 1.08 2.49 -1.56
N ALA A 36 0.91 2.88 -0.29
CA ALA A 36 1.96 3.50 0.51
C ALA A 36 3.17 2.55 0.70
N LEU A 37 2.93 1.27 0.96
CA LEU A 37 3.97 0.24 1.06
C LEU A 37 4.71 0.09 -0.28
N SER A 38 3.97 0.01 -1.39
CA SER A 38 4.53 -0.08 -2.74
C SER A 38 5.39 1.14 -3.08
N ARG A 39 4.97 2.34 -2.67
CA ARG A 39 5.77 3.57 -2.78
C ARG A 39 7.04 3.47 -1.93
N GLN A 40 6.94 3.07 -0.66
CA GLN A 40 8.10 2.96 0.23
C GLN A 40 9.15 1.95 -0.28
N ILE A 41 8.70 0.81 -0.82
CA ILE A 41 9.58 -0.19 -1.44
C ILE A 41 10.36 0.44 -2.59
N ARG A 42 9.68 1.14 -3.50
CA ARG A 42 10.30 1.79 -4.67
C ARG A 42 11.25 2.92 -4.28
N GLU A 43 10.84 3.83 -3.42
CA GLU A 43 11.61 5.03 -3.08
C GLU A 43 12.86 4.75 -2.24
N GLY A 44 12.81 3.71 -1.41
CA GLY A 44 13.96 3.23 -0.65
C GLY A 44 14.92 2.32 -1.44
N GLY A 45 14.63 2.04 -2.71
CA GLY A 45 15.42 1.18 -3.57
C GLY A 45 16.69 1.84 -4.14
N ILE A 46 17.49 1.06 -4.87
CA ILE A 46 18.71 1.55 -5.52
C ILE A 46 18.33 2.46 -6.70
N ARG A 47 18.53 3.76 -6.51
CA ARG A 47 18.21 4.82 -7.50
C ARG A 47 19.10 4.80 -8.74
N SER A 48 20.36 4.36 -8.61
CA SER A 48 21.27 4.31 -9.76
C SER A 48 20.85 3.21 -10.75
N PRO A 49 20.77 3.49 -12.06
CA PRO A 49 20.38 2.50 -13.05
C PRO A 49 21.32 1.28 -13.07
N VAL A 50 20.77 0.09 -13.32
CA VAL A 50 21.54 -1.17 -13.42
C VAL A 50 22.56 -1.16 -14.57
N THR A 51 22.39 -0.27 -15.54
CA THR A 51 23.34 -0.07 -16.65
C THR A 51 24.64 0.59 -16.22
N THR A 52 24.66 1.27 -15.07
CA THR A 52 25.86 1.91 -14.49
C THR A 52 26.64 0.94 -13.59
N ASN A 53 27.97 1.10 -13.51
CA ASN A 53 28.80 0.29 -12.61
C ASN A 53 28.32 0.38 -11.15
N ARG A 54 27.96 1.60 -10.68
CA ARG A 54 27.45 1.82 -9.33
C ARG A 54 26.13 1.08 -9.08
N GLY A 55 25.17 1.20 -10.01
CA GLY A 55 23.85 0.58 -9.87
C GLY A 55 23.87 -0.93 -9.99
N LEU A 56 24.72 -1.47 -10.86
CA LEU A 56 24.95 -2.91 -10.97
C LEU A 56 25.59 -3.47 -9.70
N ASN A 57 26.72 -2.90 -9.26
CA ASN A 57 27.44 -3.41 -8.09
C ASN A 57 26.59 -3.34 -6.82
N ALA A 58 25.79 -2.29 -6.64
CA ALA A 58 24.87 -2.19 -5.50
C ALA A 58 23.82 -3.33 -5.48
N ARG A 59 23.30 -3.72 -6.64
CA ARG A 59 22.34 -4.84 -6.76
C ARG A 59 23.00 -6.18 -6.55
N LEU A 60 24.17 -6.40 -7.14
CA LEU A 60 24.96 -7.61 -6.89
C LEU A 60 25.29 -7.75 -5.40
N ASN A 61 25.73 -6.68 -4.73
CA ASN A 61 25.98 -6.71 -3.29
C ASN A 61 24.69 -7.04 -2.49
N TYR A 62 23.53 -6.53 -2.91
CA TYR A 62 22.26 -6.87 -2.27
C TYR A 62 21.87 -8.35 -2.45
N LEU A 63 22.23 -8.91 -3.61
CA LEU A 63 21.94 -10.28 -4.03
C LEU A 63 23.04 -11.27 -3.59
N ASP A 64 24.10 -10.84 -2.91
CA ASP A 64 25.19 -11.73 -2.46
C ASP A 64 24.81 -12.49 -1.19
N SER A 65 23.84 -13.38 -1.35
CA SER A 65 23.33 -14.30 -0.33
C SER A 65 22.66 -15.48 -1.03
N ASP A 66 22.36 -16.56 -0.31
CA ASP A 66 21.69 -17.72 -0.92
C ASP A 66 20.30 -17.36 -1.45
N ALA A 67 19.53 -16.57 -0.69
CA ALA A 67 18.24 -16.03 -1.16
C ALA A 67 18.41 -15.11 -2.39
N GLY A 68 19.49 -14.32 -2.44
CA GLY A 68 19.78 -13.48 -3.60
C GLY A 68 20.15 -14.27 -4.85
N ARG A 69 20.89 -15.37 -4.70
CA ARG A 69 21.19 -16.29 -5.80
C ARG A 69 19.94 -17.02 -6.27
N GLN A 70 19.06 -17.42 -5.37
CA GLN A 70 17.76 -17.98 -5.73
C GLN A 70 16.91 -16.96 -6.52
N ALA A 71 16.80 -15.72 -6.04
CA ALA A 71 16.08 -14.66 -6.74
C ALA A 71 16.65 -14.39 -8.16
N MET A 72 17.97 -14.51 -8.34
CA MET A 72 18.61 -14.43 -9.65
C MET A 72 18.20 -15.60 -10.56
N THR A 73 18.14 -16.83 -10.03
CA THR A 73 17.64 -18.00 -10.76
C THR A 73 16.16 -17.85 -11.13
N ASP A 74 15.32 -17.37 -10.21
CA ASP A 74 13.88 -17.16 -10.45
C ASP A 74 13.63 -16.07 -11.50
N ALA A 75 14.50 -15.06 -11.58
CA ALA A 75 14.50 -14.07 -12.66
C ALA A 75 15.06 -14.61 -14.00
N GLY A 76 15.36 -15.90 -14.08
CA GLY A 76 15.80 -16.58 -15.30
C GLY A 76 17.27 -16.39 -15.64
N ILE A 77 18.14 -16.11 -14.66
CA ILE A 77 19.58 -16.11 -14.86
C ILE A 77 20.10 -17.55 -14.86
N ASP A 78 20.44 -18.03 -16.06
CA ASP A 78 21.03 -19.35 -16.28
C ASP A 78 22.48 -19.19 -16.76
N VAL A 79 23.38 -18.92 -15.81
CA VAL A 79 24.81 -18.87 -16.08
C VAL A 79 25.55 -19.81 -15.14
N THR A 80 26.72 -20.28 -15.57
CA THR A 80 27.54 -21.16 -14.73
C THR A 80 27.91 -20.48 -13.40
N PRO A 81 28.08 -21.24 -12.30
CA PRO A 81 28.54 -20.69 -11.02
C PRO A 81 29.84 -19.89 -11.13
N ARG A 82 30.73 -20.28 -12.05
CA ARG A 82 31.98 -19.54 -12.33
C ARG A 82 31.71 -18.16 -12.93
N THR A 83 30.77 -18.05 -13.87
CA THR A 83 30.37 -16.76 -14.44
C THR A 83 29.70 -15.89 -13.38
N MET A 84 28.79 -16.47 -12.60
CA MET A 84 28.12 -15.80 -11.49
C MET A 84 29.14 -15.22 -10.49
N LYS A 85 30.12 -16.03 -10.07
CA LYS A 85 31.20 -15.59 -9.18
C LYS A 85 31.97 -14.40 -9.75
N LYS A 86 32.33 -14.42 -11.04
CA LYS A 86 33.03 -13.29 -11.67
C LYS A 86 32.22 -11.98 -11.66
N TRP A 87 30.90 -12.06 -11.72
CA TRP A 87 30.04 -10.88 -11.59
C TRP A 87 30.10 -10.31 -10.17
N PHE A 88 29.94 -11.15 -9.15
CA PHE A 88 30.06 -10.73 -7.74
C PHE A 88 31.46 -10.19 -7.41
N ASP A 89 32.52 -10.81 -7.94
CA ASP A 89 33.90 -10.35 -7.78
C ASP A 89 34.21 -9.05 -8.57
N GLY A 90 33.27 -8.58 -9.40
CA GLY A 90 33.45 -7.40 -10.27
C GLY A 90 34.46 -7.59 -11.42
N THR A 91 34.92 -8.82 -11.66
CA THR A 91 35.94 -9.15 -12.67
C THR A 91 35.35 -9.36 -14.07
N GLN A 92 34.03 -9.49 -14.18
CA GLN A 92 33.31 -9.59 -15.45
C GLN A 92 31.99 -8.82 -15.38
N GLN A 93 31.65 -8.12 -16.47
CA GLN A 93 30.37 -7.43 -16.61
C GLN A 93 29.30 -8.35 -17.23
N PRO A 94 28.06 -8.38 -16.71
CA PRO A 94 26.94 -9.05 -17.35
C PRO A 94 26.55 -8.38 -18.67
N LEU A 95 26.02 -9.17 -19.61
CA LEU A 95 25.39 -8.66 -20.83
C LEU A 95 24.11 -7.87 -20.51
N PRO A 96 23.63 -6.98 -21.39
CA PRO A 96 22.43 -6.17 -21.16
C PRO A 96 21.21 -6.99 -20.69
N ALA A 97 20.91 -8.11 -21.35
CA ALA A 97 19.81 -9.00 -20.97
C ALA A 97 19.95 -9.55 -19.53
N ASN A 98 21.17 -9.82 -19.08
CA ASN A 98 21.40 -10.28 -17.70
C ASN A 98 21.35 -9.12 -16.70
N LYS A 99 21.67 -7.88 -17.11
CA LYS A 99 21.50 -6.69 -16.25
C LYS A 99 20.02 -6.44 -15.94
N GLU A 100 19.14 -6.59 -16.91
CA GLU A 100 17.69 -6.49 -16.70
C GLU A 100 17.20 -7.55 -15.71
N LYS A 101 17.61 -8.82 -15.90
CA LYS A 101 17.26 -9.90 -14.96
C LYS A 101 17.82 -9.66 -13.55
N ILE A 102 19.01 -9.08 -13.42
CA ILE A 102 19.58 -8.67 -12.12
C ILE A 102 18.72 -7.59 -11.46
N ASP A 103 18.21 -6.62 -12.23
CA ASP A 103 17.30 -5.59 -11.70
C ASP A 103 15.97 -6.20 -11.25
N THR A 104 15.39 -7.12 -12.04
CA THR A 104 14.19 -7.87 -11.65
C THR A 104 14.41 -8.68 -10.37
N ALA A 105 15.49 -9.46 -10.30
CA ALA A 105 15.84 -10.25 -9.11
C ALA A 105 15.97 -9.37 -7.86
N TYR A 106 16.61 -8.21 -8.01
CA TYR A 106 16.74 -7.22 -6.94
C TYR A 106 15.39 -6.71 -6.45
N TRP A 107 14.51 -6.27 -7.35
CA TRP A 107 13.20 -5.72 -6.97
C TRP A 107 12.30 -6.78 -6.34
N ASN A 108 12.31 -8.01 -6.88
CA ASN A 108 11.53 -9.13 -6.33
C ASN A 108 11.97 -9.46 -4.91
N LEU A 109 13.27 -9.70 -4.69
CA LEU A 109 13.79 -10.02 -3.36
C LEU A 109 13.58 -8.87 -2.37
N ARG A 110 13.70 -7.62 -2.83
CA ARG A 110 13.44 -6.46 -1.99
C ARG A 110 11.98 -6.41 -1.55
N ALA A 111 11.05 -6.58 -2.48
CA ALA A 111 9.61 -6.59 -2.17
C ALA A 111 9.29 -7.72 -1.20
N GLU A 112 9.79 -8.93 -1.46
CA GLU A 112 9.63 -10.09 -0.58
C GLU A 112 10.15 -9.81 0.84
N ARG A 113 11.36 -9.26 0.97
CA ARG A 113 11.94 -8.91 2.29
C ARG A 113 11.11 -7.87 3.03
N PHE A 114 10.54 -6.89 2.33
CA PHE A 114 9.65 -5.90 2.93
C PHE A 114 8.33 -6.55 3.39
N LEU A 115 7.71 -7.38 2.56
CA LEU A 115 6.46 -8.07 2.90
C LEU A 115 6.66 -9.04 4.07
N ASN A 116 7.82 -9.70 4.15
CA ASN A 116 8.17 -10.58 5.26
C ASN A 116 8.38 -9.80 6.58
N ASN A 117 8.81 -8.54 6.52
CA ASN A 117 9.04 -7.70 7.70
C ASN A 117 8.53 -6.26 7.50
N LEU A 118 7.28 -6.03 7.91
CA LEU A 118 6.60 -4.73 7.81
C LEU A 118 7.01 -3.74 8.91
N GLY A 119 7.99 -4.05 9.76
CA GLY A 119 8.39 -3.17 10.87
C GLY A 119 8.82 -1.76 10.42
N ALA A 120 9.52 -1.66 9.28
CA ALA A 120 9.88 -0.36 8.71
C ALA A 120 8.67 0.43 8.18
N PHE A 121 7.64 -0.27 7.70
CA PHE A 121 6.39 0.35 7.25
C PHE A 121 5.56 0.84 8.44
N LYS A 122 5.43 0.02 9.50
CA LYS A 122 4.82 0.43 10.77
C LYS A 122 5.50 1.66 11.36
N GLN A 123 6.84 1.70 11.40
CA GLN A 123 7.59 2.86 11.88
C GLN A 123 7.34 4.12 11.04
N HIS A 124 7.23 3.96 9.72
CA HIS A 124 6.95 5.04 8.79
C HIS A 124 5.56 5.64 9.06
N LEU A 125 4.53 4.81 9.15
CA LEU A 125 3.16 5.25 9.43
C LEU A 125 2.99 5.87 10.83
N ASN A 126 3.63 5.29 11.85
CA ASN A 126 3.63 5.86 13.19
C ASN A 126 4.36 7.20 13.27
N ASN A 127 5.31 7.46 12.37
CA ASN A 127 6.00 8.75 12.23
C ASN A 127 6.55 9.29 13.56
N ARG A 128 7.23 8.41 14.31
CA ARG A 128 7.76 8.70 15.67
C ARG A 128 6.68 9.18 16.65
N GLY A 129 5.48 8.63 16.56
CA GLY A 129 4.33 8.97 17.40
C GLY A 129 3.54 10.19 16.93
N ARG A 130 3.96 10.88 15.85
CA ARG A 130 3.17 11.97 15.26
C ARG A 130 1.94 11.44 14.52
N GLY A 131 2.01 10.20 14.02
CA GLY A 131 0.99 9.61 13.17
C GLY A 131 1.14 10.02 11.71
N THR A 132 0.23 9.49 10.91
CA THR A 132 0.12 9.75 9.46
C THR A 132 -1.22 10.41 9.20
N SER A 133 -1.25 11.36 8.27
CA SER A 133 -2.50 12.00 7.89
C SER A 133 -3.31 11.10 6.97
N ILE A 134 -4.64 11.11 7.15
CA ILE A 134 -5.60 10.43 6.29
C ILE A 134 -6.43 11.48 5.55
N GLU A 135 -6.48 11.38 4.23
CA GLU A 135 -7.44 12.09 3.38
C GLU A 135 -8.58 11.14 3.04
N ILE A 136 -9.83 11.61 3.13
CA ILE A 136 -11.03 10.79 2.92
C ILE A 136 -11.93 11.50 1.91
N HIS A 137 -12.25 10.80 0.82
CA HIS A 137 -13.19 11.27 -0.18
C HIS A 137 -14.51 10.52 0.00
N PRO A 138 -15.64 11.22 0.13
CA PRO A 138 -16.93 10.56 0.27
C PRO A 138 -17.26 9.77 -1.00
N ILE A 139 -18.31 8.95 -0.92
CA ILE A 139 -18.82 8.26 -2.10
C ILE A 139 -19.20 9.24 -3.23
N ASN A 140 -19.06 8.79 -4.47
CA ASN A 140 -19.55 9.51 -5.64
C ASN A 140 -21.09 9.63 -5.58
N GLN A 141 -21.59 10.84 -5.33
CA GLN A 141 -23.01 11.16 -5.22
C GLN A 141 -23.74 11.27 -6.56
N ASP A 142 -23.03 11.43 -7.69
CA ASP A 142 -23.66 11.65 -9.00
C ASP A 142 -24.45 10.42 -9.48
N LEU A 143 -23.99 9.22 -9.09
CA LEU A 143 -24.60 7.94 -9.44
C LEU A 143 -25.68 7.50 -8.43
N VAL A 144 -25.82 8.22 -7.32
CA VAL A 144 -26.90 8.04 -6.34
C VAL A 144 -28.19 8.64 -6.90
N ASP A 145 -29.30 7.94 -6.72
CA ASP A 145 -30.63 8.40 -7.11
C ASP A 145 -30.94 9.76 -6.44
N PRO A 146 -31.61 10.71 -7.12
CA PRO A 146 -31.81 12.06 -6.61
C PRO A 146 -32.39 12.16 -5.18
N GLU A 147 -33.27 11.23 -4.82
CA GLU A 147 -33.90 11.14 -3.48
C GLU A 147 -32.93 10.73 -2.36
N GLY A 148 -31.85 10.04 -2.72
CA GLY A 148 -30.81 9.57 -1.80
C GLY A 148 -29.56 10.45 -1.75
N ARG A 149 -29.46 11.45 -2.63
CA ARG A 149 -28.28 12.32 -2.71
C ARG A 149 -28.15 13.18 -1.46
N ARG A 150 -26.94 13.20 -0.91
CA ARG A 150 -26.58 14.00 0.25
C ARG A 150 -25.74 15.19 -0.19
N GLN A 151 -26.33 16.38 -0.18
CA GLN A 151 -25.67 17.62 -0.61
C GLN A 151 -24.40 17.94 0.20
N ASN A 152 -24.35 17.58 1.47
CA ASN A 152 -23.17 17.74 2.32
C ASN A 152 -22.02 16.76 1.98
N LEU A 153 -22.26 15.78 1.11
CA LEU A 153 -21.26 14.84 0.60
C LEU A 153 -20.82 15.16 -0.84
N MET A 154 -21.23 16.30 -1.38
CA MET A 154 -20.87 16.76 -2.72
C MET A 154 -19.83 17.88 -2.63
N GLY A 155 -18.92 17.93 -3.61
CA GLY A 155 -17.88 18.97 -3.70
C GLY A 155 -16.71 18.82 -2.71
N GLU A 156 -15.71 19.68 -2.85
CA GLU A 156 -14.45 19.60 -2.10
C GLU A 156 -14.63 19.74 -0.58
N GLN A 157 -15.66 20.47 -0.13
CA GLN A 157 -15.99 20.64 1.29
C GLN A 157 -16.41 19.34 1.98
N ALA A 158 -16.78 18.32 1.20
CA ALA A 158 -17.10 17.00 1.71
C ALA A 158 -15.86 16.13 1.92
N HIS A 159 -14.69 16.54 1.44
CA HIS A 159 -13.46 15.82 1.73
C HIS A 159 -13.12 16.02 3.22
N ARG A 160 -12.56 15.00 3.85
CA ARG A 160 -12.10 15.08 5.24
C ARG A 160 -10.60 14.86 5.27
N PHE A 161 -9.96 15.59 6.17
CA PHE A 161 -8.53 15.49 6.40
C PHE A 161 -8.28 15.33 7.89
N LEU A 162 -7.74 14.17 8.24
CA LEU A 162 -7.32 13.83 9.60
C LEU A 162 -5.80 14.00 9.66
N PRO A 163 -5.26 15.08 10.25
CA PRO A 163 -3.84 15.43 10.11
C PRO A 163 -2.89 14.50 10.85
N ASN A 164 -3.33 13.81 11.91
CA ASN A 164 -2.46 13.05 12.81
C ASN A 164 -3.16 11.80 13.35
N VAL A 165 -3.50 10.85 12.47
CA VAL A 165 -4.09 9.58 12.91
C VAL A 165 -3.01 8.73 13.59
N ARG A 166 -3.28 8.29 14.82
CA ARG A 166 -2.33 7.62 15.73
C ARG A 166 -2.93 6.36 16.30
N TYR A 167 -2.07 5.52 16.88
CA TYR A 167 -2.41 4.30 17.63
C TYR A 167 -3.03 3.14 16.84
N ILE A 168 -3.52 3.37 15.63
CA ILE A 168 -4.13 2.32 14.79
C ILE A 168 -3.14 1.59 13.86
N TRP A 169 -1.97 2.17 13.59
CA TRP A 169 -1.17 1.75 12.43
C TRP A 169 -0.58 0.34 12.55
N ASP A 170 -0.21 -0.09 13.76
CA ASP A 170 0.37 -1.42 13.95
C ASP A 170 -0.69 -2.50 13.70
N ASP A 171 -1.89 -2.31 14.24
CA ASP A 171 -3.03 -3.21 14.07
C ASP A 171 -3.56 -3.19 12.62
N ALA A 172 -3.61 -2.01 11.99
CA ALA A 172 -4.05 -1.87 10.60
C ALA A 172 -3.10 -2.59 9.63
N VAL A 173 -1.78 -2.49 9.86
CA VAL A 173 -0.77 -3.19 9.05
C VAL A 173 -0.85 -4.71 9.25
N ASP A 174 -1.11 -5.18 10.48
CA ASP A 174 -1.29 -6.61 10.74
C ASP A 174 -2.56 -7.14 10.09
N ALA A 175 -3.69 -6.44 10.23
CA ALA A 175 -4.95 -6.79 9.57
C ALA A 175 -4.81 -6.83 8.04
N MET A 176 -4.15 -5.83 7.44
CA MET A 176 -3.85 -5.83 6.00
C MET A 176 -3.01 -7.03 5.59
N ARG A 177 -1.96 -7.37 6.36
CA ARG A 177 -1.09 -8.53 6.07
C ARG A 177 -1.85 -9.85 6.14
N GLU A 178 -2.77 -9.97 7.10
CA GLU A 178 -3.55 -11.19 7.33
C GLU A 178 -4.76 -11.31 6.40
N GLY A 179 -5.09 -10.24 5.67
CA GLY A 179 -6.32 -10.15 4.87
C GLY A 179 -7.58 -10.06 5.75
N ASP A 180 -7.43 -9.60 6.99
CA ASP A 180 -8.52 -9.43 7.95
C ASP A 180 -9.31 -8.15 7.62
N SER A 181 -10.24 -8.30 6.68
CA SER A 181 -11.12 -7.22 6.25
C SER A 181 -12.08 -6.79 7.35
N GLU A 182 -12.44 -7.65 8.29
CA GLU A 182 -13.33 -7.28 9.40
C GLU A 182 -12.60 -6.35 10.38
N LYS A 183 -11.35 -6.68 10.72
CA LYS A 183 -10.53 -5.82 11.58
C LYS A 183 -10.20 -4.48 10.93
N LEU A 184 -9.94 -4.44 9.62
CA LEU A 184 -9.75 -3.18 8.90
C LEU A 184 -11.00 -2.29 8.95
N GLU A 185 -12.20 -2.88 8.96
CA GLU A 185 -13.45 -2.14 9.08
C GLU A 185 -13.71 -1.65 10.50
N GLU A 186 -13.39 -2.43 11.53
CA GLU A 186 -13.42 -1.97 12.92
C GLU A 186 -12.49 -0.77 13.12
N ILE A 187 -11.25 -0.86 12.62
CA ILE A 187 -10.28 0.24 12.67
C ILE A 187 -10.80 1.47 11.92
N TRP A 188 -11.43 1.25 10.76
CA TRP A 188 -12.01 2.36 10.00
C TRP A 188 -13.14 3.05 10.75
N ASP A 189 -14.04 2.29 11.39
CA ASP A 189 -15.12 2.82 12.20
C ASP A 189 -14.58 3.69 13.35
N ASP A 190 -13.48 3.27 14.01
CA ASP A 190 -12.79 4.08 15.02
C ASP A 190 -12.20 5.37 14.43
N VAL A 191 -11.58 5.30 13.24
CA VAL A 191 -11.01 6.48 12.54
C VAL A 191 -12.09 7.51 12.21
N ILE A 192 -13.24 7.08 11.70
CA ILE A 192 -14.30 8.01 11.31
C ILE A 192 -15.12 8.49 12.50
N ALA A 193 -15.17 7.76 13.62
CA ALA A 193 -15.85 8.20 14.83
C ALA A 193 -15.30 9.52 15.39
N ASP A 194 -14.03 9.84 15.10
CA ASP A 194 -13.39 11.12 15.43
C ASP A 194 -13.85 12.30 14.52
N LEU A 195 -14.64 12.05 13.47
CA LEU A 195 -15.20 13.11 12.61
C LEU A 195 -16.42 13.75 13.27
N ASP A 196 -16.36 15.08 13.47
CA ASP A 196 -17.46 15.86 14.02
C ASP A 196 -18.68 15.87 13.06
N SER A 197 -19.73 15.13 13.45
CA SER A 197 -21.05 14.98 12.80
C SER A 197 -21.08 14.33 11.39
N ASP A 198 -22.13 13.54 11.15
CA ASP A 198 -22.32 12.73 9.94
C ASP A 198 -21.17 11.75 9.60
N TRP A 199 -20.40 11.30 10.59
CA TRP A 199 -19.30 10.34 10.37
C TRP A 199 -19.75 9.05 9.65
N GLY A 200 -20.97 8.57 9.93
CA GLY A 200 -21.55 7.40 9.27
C GLY A 200 -21.79 7.58 7.76
N ALA A 201 -21.62 8.78 7.22
CA ALA A 201 -21.57 9.02 5.78
C ALA A 201 -20.28 8.50 5.13
N TYR A 202 -19.21 8.35 5.90
CA TYR A 202 -17.88 7.90 5.45
C TYR A 202 -17.63 6.42 5.74
N THR A 203 -18.66 5.67 6.15
CA THR A 203 -18.62 4.21 6.19
C THR A 203 -18.31 3.61 4.81
N TYR A 204 -18.80 4.28 3.76
CA TYR A 204 -18.37 4.06 2.39
C TYR A 204 -17.66 5.31 1.88
N VAL A 205 -16.67 5.10 1.01
CA VAL A 205 -15.80 6.14 0.47
C VAL A 205 -15.45 5.80 -0.97
N SER A 206 -15.08 6.82 -1.75
CA SER A 206 -14.53 6.61 -3.09
C SER A 206 -13.01 6.49 -3.07
N TYR A 207 -12.37 7.12 -2.08
CA TYR A 207 -10.92 7.16 -1.97
C TYR A 207 -10.46 7.45 -0.55
N VAL A 208 -9.33 6.84 -0.18
CA VAL A 208 -8.56 7.13 1.04
C VAL A 208 -7.10 7.36 0.64
N GLY A 209 -6.53 8.47 1.10
CA GLY A 209 -5.14 8.82 0.87
C GLY A 209 -4.32 8.83 2.16
N LEU A 210 -3.09 8.32 2.11
CA LEU A 210 -2.13 8.40 3.22
C LEU A 210 -1.02 9.41 2.91
N GLY A 211 -0.79 10.33 3.84
CA GLY A 211 0.28 11.35 3.74
C GLY A 211 1.70 10.84 4.02
N ALA A 212 1.89 9.52 4.12
CA ALA A 212 3.14 8.86 4.50
C ALA A 212 4.06 8.59 3.31
#